data_AF-A0A958Y3Y4-F1
#
_entry.id   AF-A0A958Y3Y4-F1
#
_cell.length_a   1.000
_cell.length_b   1.000
_cell.length_c   1.000
_cell.angle_alpha   90.00
_cell.angle_beta   90.00
_cell.angle_gamma   90.00
#
_symmetry.space_group_name_H-M   'P 1'
#
loop_
_entity.id
_entity.type
_entity.pdbx_description
1 polymer ?
#
loop_
_entity_poly.entity_id
_entity_poly.type
_entity_poly.pdbx_seq_one_letter_code
_entity_poly.pdbx_strand_id
1 'polypeptide(L)'
;MKNILFLSLFALALFSCEKTVELDLEQTQPATIIEGLVSDQPGRQYIRISRSAGFYDNGQNPPVSGAIVTVEDNEGNTYSYIEQEPGYYVPKTPFTGKVGSIYTLTAKVGESLYTASEPMNYVPPFDSLTIRVDPEEQADPEDEGRFYEVLVYIKEPQATVDYYLAKFYRNDTILNWDGTWAFAYDDLLLSEDISNLPIPFYYAKDDVARVEMYAITREAYKYYLDLTSNVNNDGGMFSGQPANLRTNIEGGAIGYFQVSGLATTQILVAD
;
A
#
# COMPACT_ATOMS: atom_id res chain seq x y z
N MET A 1 -2.48 -49.21 -47.09
CA MET A 1 -1.09 -48.80 -46.77
C MET A 1 -0.91 -47.28 -46.79
N LYS A 2 -1.48 -46.54 -47.77
CA LYS A 2 -1.40 -45.07 -47.84
C LYS A 2 -2.00 -44.34 -46.63
N ASN A 3 -3.06 -44.88 -46.01
CA ASN A 3 -3.71 -44.29 -44.83
C ASN A 3 -3.00 -44.56 -43.50
N ILE A 4 -2.21 -45.64 -43.40
CA ILE A 4 -1.41 -45.96 -42.20
C ILE A 4 -0.17 -45.06 -42.13
N LEU A 5 0.40 -44.70 -43.29
CA LEU A 5 1.52 -43.76 -43.39
C LEU A 5 1.12 -42.34 -42.96
N PHE A 6 -0.12 -41.92 -43.27
CA PHE A 6 -0.65 -40.63 -42.83
C PHE A 6 -0.95 -40.60 -41.33
N LEU A 7 -1.41 -41.72 -40.75
CA LEU A 7 -1.67 -41.83 -39.32
C LEU A 7 -0.38 -41.84 -38.49
N SER A 8 0.69 -42.46 -38.99
CA SER A 8 2.01 -42.41 -38.35
C SER A 8 2.64 -41.02 -38.43
N LEU A 9 2.40 -40.28 -39.51
CA LEU A 9 2.93 -38.91 -39.68
C LEU A 9 2.22 -37.90 -38.77
N PHE A 10 0.92 -38.10 -38.50
CA PHE A 10 0.16 -37.29 -37.55
C PHE A 10 0.52 -37.58 -36.08
N ALA A 11 0.86 -38.82 -35.75
CA ALA A 11 1.30 -39.20 -34.40
C ALA A 11 2.66 -38.59 -34.01
N LEU A 12 3.56 -38.33 -34.98
CA LEU A 12 4.83 -37.65 -34.70
C LEU A 12 4.66 -36.15 -34.42
N ALA A 13 3.57 -35.52 -34.88
CA ALA A 13 3.32 -34.09 -34.65
C ALA A 13 2.89 -33.78 -33.20
N LEU A 14 2.54 -34.80 -32.40
CA LEU A 14 2.18 -34.64 -30.99
C LEU A 14 3.38 -34.69 -30.04
N PHE A 15 4.59 -34.99 -30.54
CA PHE A 15 5.85 -34.88 -29.78
C PHE A 15 6.50 -33.51 -29.96
N SER A 16 5.70 -32.44 -29.88
CA SER A 16 6.24 -31.10 -29.68
C SER A 16 6.73 -31.02 -28.24
N CYS A 17 7.98 -31.42 -28.03
CA CYS A 17 8.71 -31.09 -26.81
C CYS A 17 8.81 -29.57 -26.77
N GLU A 18 7.92 -28.92 -26.04
CA GLU A 18 8.03 -27.52 -25.73
C GLU A 18 9.32 -27.36 -24.93
N LYS A 19 10.36 -26.83 -25.58
CA LYS A 19 11.61 -26.54 -24.91
C LYS A 19 11.35 -25.32 -24.05
N THR A 20 11.14 -25.52 -22.75
CA THR A 20 11.08 -24.43 -21.79
C THR A 20 12.40 -23.67 -21.88
N VAL A 21 12.35 -22.44 -22.38
CA VAL A 21 13.48 -21.55 -22.38
C VAL A 21 13.57 -21.00 -20.96
N GLU A 22 14.33 -21.67 -20.10
CA GLU A 22 14.78 -21.06 -18.85
C GLU A 22 15.73 -19.94 -19.24
N LEU A 23 15.25 -18.71 -19.10
CA LEU A 23 16.08 -17.52 -19.23
C LEU A 23 17.06 -17.56 -18.06
N ASP A 24 18.35 -17.63 -18.37
CA ASP A 24 19.43 -17.43 -17.40
C ASP A 24 19.46 -15.94 -17.06
N LEU A 25 18.50 -15.53 -16.24
CA LEU A 25 18.48 -14.20 -15.66
C LEU A 25 19.56 -14.21 -14.60
N GLU A 26 20.55 -13.31 -14.71
CA GLU A 26 21.41 -12.98 -13.58
C GLU A 26 20.50 -12.56 -12.43
N GLN A 27 20.19 -13.49 -11.53
CA GLN A 27 19.31 -13.21 -10.40
C GLN A 27 20.04 -12.19 -9.53
N THR A 28 19.56 -10.94 -9.58
CA THR A 28 20.00 -9.90 -8.67
C THR A 28 19.78 -10.39 -7.24
N GLN A 29 20.74 -10.11 -6.36
CA GLN A 29 20.60 -10.51 -4.96
C GLN A 29 19.27 -9.96 -4.40
N PRO A 30 18.47 -10.77 -3.68
CA PRO A 30 17.19 -10.33 -3.14
C PRO A 30 17.34 -9.04 -2.33
N ALA A 31 16.65 -7.98 -2.79
CA ALA A 31 16.66 -6.69 -2.14
C ALA A 31 15.95 -6.78 -0.78
N THR A 32 16.49 -6.10 0.23
CA THR A 32 15.76 -5.91 1.49
C THR A 32 14.64 -4.91 1.27
N ILE A 33 13.44 -5.23 1.73
CA ILE A 33 12.25 -4.38 1.69
C ILE A 33 11.90 -4.02 3.12
N ILE A 34 11.76 -2.73 3.41
CA ILE A 34 11.31 -2.23 4.72
C ILE A 34 10.07 -1.37 4.50
N GLU A 35 8.97 -1.75 5.13
CA GLU A 35 7.73 -0.98 5.17
C GLU A 35 7.46 -0.63 6.63
N GLY A 36 7.41 0.66 6.96
CA GLY A 36 7.17 1.09 8.33
C GLY A 36 6.02 2.06 8.44
N LEU A 37 5.34 2.04 9.59
CA LEU A 37 4.36 3.04 9.97
C LEU A 37 4.59 3.46 11.42
N VAL A 38 4.65 4.76 11.65
CA VAL A 38 4.43 5.38 12.97
C VAL A 38 3.30 6.40 12.81
N SER A 39 2.19 6.20 13.54
CA SER A 39 1.11 7.19 13.60
C SER A 39 0.83 7.68 15.01
N ASP A 40 0.00 8.71 15.11
CA ASP A 40 -0.54 9.27 16.35
C ASP A 40 -1.72 8.46 16.95
N GLN A 41 -2.09 7.33 16.33
CA GLN A 41 -3.16 6.45 16.83
C GLN A 41 -2.61 5.30 17.68
N PRO A 42 -3.24 4.95 18.81
CA PRO A 42 -2.78 3.83 19.65
C PRO A 42 -2.73 2.50 18.90
N GLY A 43 -1.60 1.79 18.99
CA GLY A 43 -1.45 0.45 18.40
C GLY A 43 -1.31 0.44 16.87
N ARG A 44 -1.07 1.59 16.25
CA ARG A 44 -0.92 1.76 14.80
C ARG A 44 0.54 2.05 14.42
N GLN A 45 1.46 1.29 15.01
CA GLN A 45 2.89 1.37 14.76
C GLN A 45 3.43 -0.01 14.42
N TYR A 46 4.13 -0.15 13.29
CA TYR A 46 4.76 -1.41 12.91
C TYR A 46 5.94 -1.16 11.98
N ILE A 47 6.86 -2.12 11.92
CA ILE A 47 7.88 -2.23 10.89
C ILE A 47 7.80 -3.63 10.31
N ARG A 48 7.68 -3.75 8.99
CA ARG A 48 7.71 -5.00 8.26
C ARG A 48 9.00 -5.07 7.45
N ILE A 49 9.71 -6.18 7.55
CA ILE A 49 10.97 -6.42 6.84
C ILE A 49 10.85 -7.73 6.06
N SER A 50 11.11 -7.67 4.77
CA SER A 50 11.09 -8.82 3.87
C SER A 50 12.21 -8.77 2.83
N ARG A 51 12.34 -9.80 2.00
CA ARG A 51 13.19 -9.83 0.80
C ARG A 51 12.32 -9.80 -0.45
N SER A 52 12.80 -9.18 -1.52
CA SER A 52 12.14 -9.31 -2.83
C SER A 52 12.13 -10.77 -3.26
N ALA A 53 10.98 -11.25 -3.70
CA ALA A 53 10.86 -12.57 -4.31
C ALA A 53 11.67 -12.66 -5.62
N GLY A 54 12.22 -13.84 -5.92
CA GLY A 54 12.87 -14.11 -7.20
C GLY A 54 11.86 -14.17 -8.34
N PHE A 55 12.33 -14.02 -9.58
CA PHE A 55 11.47 -13.98 -10.78
C PHE A 55 10.57 -15.22 -10.94
N TYR A 56 11.01 -16.38 -10.45
CA TYR A 56 10.28 -17.65 -10.53
C TYR A 56 9.50 -18.00 -9.26
N ASP A 57 9.53 -17.15 -8.23
CA ASP A 57 8.83 -17.41 -6.99
C ASP A 57 7.33 -17.09 -7.14
N ASN A 58 6.47 -18.06 -6.81
CA ASN A 58 5.01 -17.98 -6.97
C ASN A 58 4.31 -17.14 -5.89
N GLY A 59 4.85 -15.96 -5.58
CA GLY A 59 4.16 -14.94 -4.82
C GLY A 59 4.39 -14.98 -3.30
N GLN A 60 4.57 -13.76 -2.78
CA GLN A 60 4.94 -13.33 -1.43
C GLN A 60 6.44 -13.18 -1.16
N ASN A 61 6.80 -11.94 -0.80
CA ASN A 61 8.14 -11.54 -0.38
C ASN A 61 8.53 -12.28 0.92
N PRO A 62 9.61 -13.09 0.93
CA PRO A 62 10.01 -13.84 2.12
C PRO A 62 10.28 -12.91 3.32
N PRO A 63 9.74 -13.20 4.52
CA PRO A 63 9.96 -12.35 5.69
C PRO A 63 11.41 -12.41 6.19
N VAL A 64 11.86 -11.34 6.85
CA VAL A 64 13.19 -11.26 7.49
C VAL A 64 13.04 -11.16 9.00
N SER A 65 13.32 -12.28 9.67
CA SER A 65 13.27 -12.41 11.13
C SER A 65 14.57 -12.04 11.83
N GLY A 66 14.48 -11.74 13.13
CA GLY A 66 15.63 -11.48 14.00
C GLY A 66 16.36 -10.16 13.77
N ALA A 67 15.73 -9.19 13.10
CA ALA A 67 16.27 -7.84 12.97
C ALA A 67 16.21 -7.09 14.31
N ILE A 68 17.17 -6.19 14.52
CA ILE A 68 17.14 -5.25 15.64
C ILE A 68 16.54 -3.94 15.12
N VAL A 69 15.37 -3.57 15.64
CA VAL A 69 14.61 -2.43 15.16
C VAL A 69 14.35 -1.44 16.30
N THR A 70 14.68 -0.18 16.06
CA THR A 70 14.43 0.93 16.97
C THR A 70 13.90 2.13 16.19
N VAL A 71 12.98 2.87 16.81
CA VAL A 71 12.58 4.21 16.35
C VAL A 71 12.93 5.21 17.44
N GLU A 72 13.50 6.35 17.09
CA GLU A 72 13.80 7.45 18.00
C GLU A 72 13.08 8.72 17.55
N ASP A 73 12.48 9.47 18.47
CA ASP A 73 11.94 10.80 18.17
C ASP A 73 12.98 11.91 18.36
N ASN A 74 12.69 13.10 17.84
CA ASN A 74 13.57 14.26 17.95
C ASN A 74 13.67 14.87 19.37
N GLU A 75 13.00 14.30 20.37
CA GLU A 75 13.14 14.64 21.79
C GLU A 75 14.09 13.66 22.51
N GLY A 76 14.60 12.65 21.81
CA GLY A 76 15.52 11.63 22.32
C GLY A 76 14.84 10.43 22.97
N ASN A 77 13.51 10.28 22.83
CA ASN A 77 12.84 9.07 23.29
C ASN A 77 13.06 7.94 22.29
N THR A 78 13.51 6.78 22.78
CA THR A 78 13.76 5.60 21.96
C THR A 78 12.72 4.51 22.21
N TYR A 79 12.14 3.98 21.13
CA TYR A 79 11.16 2.92 21.11
C TYR A 79 11.78 1.67 20.46
N SER A 80 12.04 0.63 21.26
CA SER A 80 12.49 -0.67 20.74
C SER A 80 11.30 -1.48 20.23
N TYR A 81 11.49 -2.18 19.11
CA TYR A 81 10.48 -3.05 18.53
C TYR A 81 10.83 -4.52 18.79
N ILE A 82 9.80 -5.35 18.93
CA ILE A 82 9.89 -6.81 19.06
C ILE A 82 9.19 -7.46 17.88
N GLU A 83 9.74 -8.57 17.41
CA GLU A 83 9.11 -9.38 16.38
C GLU A 83 7.90 -10.12 16.96
N GLN A 84 6.73 -9.90 16.36
CA GLN A 84 5.48 -10.57 16.75
C GLN A 84 5.20 -11.77 15.85
N GLU A 85 5.42 -11.60 14.56
CA GLU A 85 5.34 -12.63 13.52
C GLU A 85 6.57 -12.52 12.62
N PRO A 86 6.95 -13.56 11.86
CA PRO A 86 8.11 -13.51 10.99
C PRO A 86 8.15 -12.24 10.11
N GLY A 87 9.17 -11.40 10.32
CA GLY A 87 9.36 -10.15 9.59
C GLY A 87 8.42 -9.01 9.99
N TYR A 88 7.55 -9.18 10.99
CA TYR A 88 6.63 -8.16 11.47
C TYR A 88 6.96 -7.75 12.90
N TYR A 89 7.34 -6.49 13.07
CA TYR A 89 7.85 -5.93 14.31
C TYR A 89 6.90 -4.85 14.83
N VAL A 90 6.58 -4.90 16.12
CA VAL A 90 5.72 -3.94 16.82
C VAL A 90 6.46 -3.33 18.01
N PRO A 91 6.12 -2.12 18.47
CA PRO A 91 6.77 -1.52 19.62
C PRO A 91 6.64 -2.42 20.85
N LYS A 92 7.76 -2.65 21.55
CA LYS A 92 7.79 -3.41 22.80
C LYS A 92 6.89 -2.79 23.87
N THR A 93 6.92 -1.46 23.92
CA THR A 93 6.04 -0.65 24.76
C THR A 93 5.16 0.17 23.82
N PRO A 94 3.82 0.06 23.88
CA PRO A 94 2.93 0.86 23.07
C PRO A 94 3.19 2.36 23.27
N PHE A 95 3.17 3.11 22.17
CA PHE A 95 3.26 4.56 22.17
C PHE A 95 2.37 5.12 21.06
N THR A 96 2.13 6.43 21.09
CA THR A 96 1.51 7.16 20.00
C THR A 96 2.49 8.21 19.53
N GLY A 97 2.58 8.38 18.21
CA GLY A 97 3.33 9.48 17.64
C GLY A 97 2.75 10.84 18.03
N LYS A 98 3.57 11.88 17.88
CA LYS A 98 3.22 13.27 18.17
C LYS A 98 3.36 14.08 16.90
N VAL A 99 2.27 14.76 16.52
CA VAL A 99 2.26 15.68 15.38
C VAL A 99 3.34 16.75 15.56
N GLY A 100 4.09 17.01 14.49
CA GLY A 100 5.23 17.94 14.47
C GLY A 100 6.56 17.34 14.93
N SER A 101 6.58 16.13 15.51
CA SER A 101 7.82 15.42 15.81
C SER A 101 8.40 14.73 14.58
N ILE A 102 9.71 14.50 14.59
CA ILE A 102 10.43 13.73 13.57
C ILE A 102 10.80 12.39 14.18
N TYR A 103 10.52 11.31 13.48
CA TYR A 103 10.87 9.96 13.91
C TYR A 103 11.95 9.39 13.00
N THR A 104 12.93 8.71 13.58
CA THR A 104 14.04 8.09 12.87
C THR A 104 14.05 6.59 13.14
N LEU A 105 13.86 5.80 12.08
CA LEU A 105 14.01 4.35 12.09
C LEU A 105 15.49 3.99 12.01
N THR A 106 15.89 2.99 12.80
CA THR A 106 17.12 2.22 12.61
C THR A 106 16.77 0.74 12.63
N ALA A 107 17.09 0.03 11.54
CA ALA A 107 16.88 -1.41 11.41
C ALA A 107 18.21 -2.09 11.05
N LYS A 108 18.67 -3.01 11.90
CA LYS A 108 19.86 -3.82 11.66
C LYS A 108 19.45 -5.25 11.28
N VAL A 109 19.83 -5.67 10.08
CA VAL A 109 19.57 -7.00 9.54
C VAL A 109 20.90 -7.68 9.26
N GLY A 110 21.30 -8.62 10.13
CA GLY A 110 22.64 -9.20 10.09
C GLY A 110 23.71 -8.11 10.28
N GLU A 111 24.56 -7.91 9.27
CA GLU A 111 25.60 -6.86 9.26
C GLU A 111 25.13 -5.55 8.60
N SER A 112 24.00 -5.57 7.89
CA SER A 112 23.46 -4.40 7.20
C SER A 112 22.70 -3.49 8.15
N LEU A 113 22.87 -2.18 7.97
CA LEU A 113 22.18 -1.13 8.72
C LEU A 113 21.33 -0.30 7.76
N TYR A 114 20.08 -0.08 8.12
CA TYR A 114 19.13 0.76 7.39
C TYR A 114 18.60 1.85 8.30
N THR A 115 18.48 3.06 7.75
CA THR A 115 17.99 4.24 8.46
C THR A 115 16.98 4.99 7.62
N ALA A 116 15.97 5.58 8.25
CA ALA A 116 15.02 6.46 7.57
C ALA A 116 14.50 7.50 8.57
N SER A 117 14.17 8.70 8.09
CA SER A 117 13.65 9.76 8.96
C SER A 117 12.49 10.47 8.27
N GLU A 118 11.40 10.69 8.99
CA GLU A 118 10.23 11.38 8.46
C GLU A 118 9.51 12.20 9.56
N PRO A 119 9.03 13.42 9.26
CA PRO A 119 8.18 14.20 10.15
C PRO A 119 6.75 13.66 10.19
N MET A 120 6.08 13.85 11.34
CA MET A 120 4.66 13.60 11.48
C MET A 120 3.84 14.84 11.13
N ASN A 121 3.23 14.85 9.94
CA ASN A 121 2.33 15.93 9.52
C ASN A 121 0.98 15.86 10.26
N TYR A 122 0.34 17.02 10.42
CA TYR A 122 -1.02 17.11 10.96
C TYR A 122 -2.02 16.60 9.92
N VAL A 123 -3.02 15.85 10.36
CA VAL A 123 -4.14 15.41 9.53
C VAL A 123 -5.43 16.10 10.01
N PRO A 124 -6.22 16.72 9.12
CA PRO A 124 -7.50 17.26 9.52
C PRO A 124 -8.48 16.13 9.89
N PRO A 125 -9.30 16.31 10.94
CA PRO A 125 -10.33 15.33 11.27
C PRO A 125 -11.42 15.30 10.19
N PHE A 126 -12.13 14.17 10.11
CA PHE A 126 -13.35 14.08 9.32
C PHE A 126 -14.47 14.88 10.00
N ASP A 127 -15.22 15.64 9.21
CA ASP A 127 -16.44 16.30 9.68
C ASP A 127 -17.59 15.28 9.77
N SER A 128 -17.82 14.53 8.69
CA SER A 128 -18.83 13.48 8.64
C SER A 128 -18.65 12.54 7.44
N LEU A 129 -19.34 11.41 7.46
CA LEU A 129 -19.63 10.61 6.28
C LEU A 129 -21.15 10.65 6.03
N THR A 130 -21.54 10.66 4.76
CA THR A 130 -22.94 10.43 4.37
C THR A 130 -23.02 9.35 3.30
N ILE A 131 -24.23 8.89 3.03
CA ILE A 131 -24.51 7.83 2.07
C ILE A 131 -25.54 8.35 1.08
N ARG A 132 -25.40 7.99 -0.19
CA ARG A 132 -26.47 8.11 -1.18
C ARG A 132 -26.48 6.88 -2.09
N VAL A 133 -27.61 6.67 -2.75
CA VAL A 133 -27.72 5.67 -3.82
C VAL A 133 -27.25 6.30 -5.13
N ASP A 134 -26.37 5.62 -5.85
CA ASP A 134 -26.10 5.90 -7.26
C ASP A 134 -27.20 5.24 -8.11
N PRO A 135 -28.06 6.00 -8.80
CA PRO A 135 -29.15 5.43 -9.59
C PRO A 135 -28.69 4.67 -10.83
N GLU A 136 -27.53 5.02 -11.41
CA GLU A 136 -26.97 4.33 -12.58
C GLU A 136 -26.42 2.97 -12.15
N GLU A 137 -25.63 2.94 -11.08
CA GLU A 137 -25.13 1.69 -10.48
C GLU A 137 -26.27 0.82 -9.95
N GLN A 138 -27.34 1.41 -9.40
CA GLN A 138 -28.50 0.64 -8.95
C GLN A 138 -29.25 -0.01 -10.13
N ALA A 139 -29.26 0.63 -11.29
CA ALA A 139 -29.96 0.12 -12.47
C ALA A 139 -29.17 -0.99 -13.18
N ASP A 140 -27.84 -0.93 -13.16
CA ASP A 140 -26.93 -1.91 -13.77
C ASP A 140 -25.66 -2.09 -12.91
N PRO A 141 -25.75 -2.80 -11.77
CA PRO A 141 -24.64 -2.89 -10.83
C PRO A 141 -23.52 -3.79 -11.35
N GLU A 142 -22.26 -3.35 -11.23
CA GLU A 142 -21.09 -4.19 -11.46
C GLU A 142 -21.05 -5.35 -10.45
N ASP A 143 -21.38 -5.05 -9.19
CA ASP A 143 -21.52 -6.02 -8.11
C ASP A 143 -22.95 -5.98 -7.52
N GLU A 144 -23.64 -7.13 -7.55
CA GLU A 144 -25.03 -7.23 -7.10
C GLU A 144 -25.25 -6.63 -5.69
N GLY A 145 -26.19 -5.69 -5.59
CA GLY A 145 -26.57 -5.02 -4.35
C GLY A 145 -25.60 -3.92 -3.88
N ARG A 146 -24.56 -3.61 -4.64
CA ARG A 146 -23.56 -2.58 -4.31
C ARG A 146 -23.75 -1.32 -5.15
N PHE A 147 -24.58 -0.42 -4.67
CA PHE A 147 -24.87 0.85 -5.35
C PHE A 147 -24.94 2.04 -4.39
N TYR A 148 -24.51 1.84 -3.13
CA TYR A 148 -24.41 2.93 -2.16
C TYR A 148 -23.03 3.58 -2.27
N GLU A 149 -23.01 4.88 -2.59
CA GLU A 149 -21.83 5.72 -2.49
C GLU A 149 -21.68 6.24 -1.06
N VAL A 150 -20.45 6.22 -0.57
CA VAL A 150 -20.08 6.86 0.69
C VAL A 150 -19.35 8.16 0.38
N LEU A 151 -19.81 9.23 1.00
CA LEU A 151 -19.41 10.60 0.71
C LEU A 151 -18.65 11.16 1.90
N VAL A 152 -17.46 11.68 1.64
CA VAL A 152 -16.53 12.17 2.66
C VAL A 152 -16.65 13.69 2.78
N TYR A 153 -16.72 14.17 4.03
CA TYR A 153 -16.68 15.58 4.37
C TYR A 153 -15.50 15.87 5.29
N ILE A 154 -14.60 16.74 4.82
CA ILE A 154 -13.39 17.17 5.54
C ILE A 154 -13.20 18.66 5.30
N LYS A 155 -12.72 19.37 6.34
CA LYS A 155 -12.19 20.72 6.23
C LYS A 155 -10.68 20.69 6.13
N GLU A 156 -10.20 20.92 4.93
CA GLU A 156 -8.78 20.86 4.59
C GLU A 156 -8.14 22.25 4.84
N PRO A 157 -7.06 22.35 5.64
CA PRO A 157 -6.37 23.61 5.86
C PRO A 157 -5.56 24.10 4.64
N GLN A 158 -6.13 24.99 3.85
CA GLN A 158 -5.45 25.58 2.66
C GLN A 158 -4.28 26.53 2.95
N ALA A 159 -3.88 26.68 4.22
CA ALA A 159 -2.75 27.54 4.60
C ALA A 159 -1.38 26.87 4.31
N THR A 160 -1.39 25.55 4.11
CA THR A 160 -0.23 24.72 3.82
C THR A 160 -0.41 24.00 2.48
N VAL A 161 0.64 23.36 1.98
CA VAL A 161 0.56 22.42 0.85
C VAL A 161 0.72 21.03 1.44
N ASP A 162 -0.38 20.31 1.53
CA ASP A 162 -0.50 19.02 2.19
C ASP A 162 -0.74 17.88 1.20
N TYR A 163 -0.30 16.69 1.60
CA TYR A 163 -0.44 15.48 0.82
C TYR A 163 -1.11 14.42 1.67
N TYR A 164 -2.02 13.67 1.07
CA TYR A 164 -2.84 12.70 1.78
C TYR A 164 -2.76 11.32 1.15
N LEU A 165 -2.73 10.29 1.99
CA LEU A 165 -2.96 8.90 1.56
C LEU A 165 -4.30 8.44 2.13
N ALA A 166 -5.24 8.04 1.29
CA ALA A 166 -6.49 7.43 1.71
C ALA A 166 -6.46 5.91 1.53
N LYS A 167 -7.01 5.19 2.51
CA LYS A 167 -7.29 3.76 2.43
C LYS A 167 -8.76 3.53 2.78
N PHE A 168 -9.41 2.67 2.00
CA PHE A 168 -10.84 2.40 2.11
C PHE A 168 -11.06 0.94 2.50
N TYR A 169 -12.05 0.72 3.36
CA TYR A 169 -12.32 -0.59 3.93
C TYR A 169 -13.81 -0.89 3.87
N ARG A 170 -14.12 -2.17 3.67
CA ARG A 170 -15.44 -2.75 3.73
C ARG A 170 -15.42 -3.91 4.71
N ASN A 171 -16.20 -3.83 5.79
CA ASN A 171 -16.27 -4.86 6.83
C ASN A 171 -14.86 -5.27 7.31
N ASP A 172 -14.05 -4.27 7.67
CA ASP A 172 -12.64 -4.38 8.09
C ASP A 172 -11.65 -4.96 7.06
N THR A 173 -12.11 -5.28 5.85
CA THR A 173 -11.25 -5.71 4.75
C THR A 173 -10.87 -4.50 3.90
N ILE A 174 -9.58 -4.33 3.63
CA ILE A 174 -9.11 -3.25 2.75
C ILE A 174 -9.61 -3.49 1.32
N LEU A 175 -10.11 -2.43 0.69
CA LEU A 175 -10.54 -2.44 -0.69
C LEU A 175 -9.35 -2.24 -1.62
N ASN A 176 -9.37 -2.95 -2.75
CA ASN A 176 -8.30 -2.96 -3.73
C ASN A 176 -8.94 -2.87 -5.12
N TRP A 177 -8.50 -1.92 -5.92
CA TRP A 177 -8.87 -1.77 -7.32
C TRP A 177 -7.63 -2.04 -8.18
N ASP A 178 -7.59 -3.21 -8.82
CA ASP A 178 -6.55 -3.59 -9.77
C ASP A 178 -5.12 -3.45 -9.21
N GLY A 179 -4.92 -3.94 -7.98
CA GLY A 179 -3.65 -3.82 -7.25
C GLY A 179 -3.50 -2.53 -6.46
N THR A 180 -4.32 -1.50 -6.70
CA THR A 180 -4.29 -0.22 -5.98
C THR A 180 -5.15 -0.29 -4.71
N TRP A 181 -4.51 -0.24 -3.54
CA TRP A 181 -5.14 -0.30 -2.21
C TRP A 181 -4.97 0.98 -1.38
N ALA A 182 -4.20 1.93 -1.89
CA ALA A 182 -3.96 3.23 -1.27
C ALA A 182 -3.98 4.32 -2.35
N PHE A 183 -4.67 5.43 -2.05
CA PHE A 183 -4.92 6.50 -3.00
C PHE A 183 -4.24 7.76 -2.51
N ALA A 184 -3.28 8.26 -3.28
CA ALA A 184 -2.48 9.43 -2.93
C ALA A 184 -3.10 10.69 -3.56
N TYR A 185 -3.35 11.72 -2.75
CA TYR A 185 -3.96 12.98 -3.15
C TYR A 185 -3.03 14.16 -2.84
N ASP A 186 -3.04 15.14 -3.74
CA ASP A 186 -2.43 16.46 -3.58
C ASP A 186 -3.55 17.44 -3.21
N ASP A 187 -3.38 18.21 -2.14
CA ASP A 187 -4.40 19.15 -1.65
C ASP A 187 -4.78 20.22 -2.68
N LEU A 188 -3.90 20.56 -3.62
CA LEU A 188 -4.20 21.50 -4.71
C LEU A 188 -5.31 20.99 -5.64
N LEU A 189 -5.59 19.69 -5.62
CA LEU A 189 -6.70 19.08 -6.35
C LEU A 189 -7.97 18.96 -5.47
N LEU A 190 -7.86 19.27 -4.19
CA LEU A 190 -8.96 19.26 -3.21
C LEU A 190 -9.44 20.71 -2.99
N SER A 191 -10.75 20.91 -2.91
CA SER A 191 -11.31 22.20 -2.51
C SER A 191 -11.19 22.40 -1.00
N GLU A 192 -11.08 23.65 -0.53
CA GLU A 192 -11.01 24.03 0.90
C GLU A 192 -12.08 23.32 1.75
N ASP A 193 -13.32 23.32 1.24
CA ASP A 193 -14.37 22.45 1.71
C ASP A 193 -14.47 21.25 0.77
N ILE A 194 -13.98 20.09 1.21
CA ILE A 194 -14.30 18.81 0.55
C ILE A 194 -15.72 18.47 0.96
N SER A 195 -16.68 19.09 0.28
CA SER A 195 -18.10 18.82 0.45
C SER A 195 -18.50 17.78 -0.56
N ASN A 196 -18.67 16.52 -0.13
CA ASN A 196 -19.20 15.43 -0.94
C ASN A 196 -18.20 14.77 -1.91
N LEU A 197 -16.99 14.42 -1.44
CA LEU A 197 -16.07 13.60 -2.24
C LEU A 197 -16.52 12.12 -2.16
N PRO A 198 -16.94 11.49 -3.27
CA PRO A 198 -17.26 10.07 -3.26
C PRO A 198 -15.99 9.24 -3.09
N ILE A 199 -16.10 8.21 -2.25
CA ILE A 199 -15.10 7.13 -2.18
C ILE A 199 -15.17 6.34 -3.49
N PRO A 200 -14.03 5.87 -4.06
CA PRO A 200 -14.01 5.15 -5.34
C PRO A 200 -14.52 3.70 -5.25
N PHE A 201 -15.48 3.41 -4.37
CA PHE A 201 -16.06 2.08 -4.16
C PHE A 201 -17.52 2.16 -3.75
N TYR A 202 -18.33 1.23 -4.26
CA TYR A 202 -19.71 1.04 -3.84
C TYR A 202 -19.85 0.02 -2.70
N TYR A 203 -20.85 0.25 -1.87
CA TYR A 203 -21.18 -0.57 -0.72
C TYR A 203 -22.58 -1.16 -0.86
N ALA A 204 -22.81 -2.28 -0.18
CA ALA A 204 -24.14 -2.85 -0.01
C ALA A 204 -24.75 -2.35 1.31
N LYS A 205 -26.07 -2.46 1.42
CA LYS A 205 -26.75 -2.31 2.70
C LYS A 205 -26.14 -3.23 3.76
N ASP A 206 -26.04 -2.72 4.98
CA ASP A 206 -25.42 -3.35 6.16
C ASP A 206 -23.89 -3.50 6.11
N ASP A 207 -23.21 -3.05 5.04
CA ASP A 207 -21.75 -2.94 5.06
C ASP A 207 -21.30 -1.83 6.02
N VAL A 208 -20.15 -2.03 6.67
CA VAL A 208 -19.43 -0.97 7.36
C VAL A 208 -18.36 -0.42 6.43
N ALA A 209 -18.55 0.83 5.99
CA ALA A 209 -17.57 1.57 5.24
C ALA A 209 -16.65 2.32 6.20
N ARG A 210 -15.34 2.07 6.11
CA ARG A 210 -14.33 2.74 6.95
C ARG A 210 -13.28 3.41 6.08
N VAL A 211 -12.93 4.63 6.46
CA VAL A 211 -11.94 5.46 5.77
C VAL A 211 -10.78 5.72 6.73
N GLU A 212 -9.58 5.60 6.22
CA GLU A 212 -8.36 6.08 6.86
C GLU A 212 -7.71 7.11 5.96
N MET A 213 -7.33 8.25 6.55
CA MET A 213 -6.58 9.31 5.87
C MET A 213 -5.30 9.57 6.65
N TYR A 214 -4.17 9.51 5.96
CA TYR A 214 -2.84 9.77 6.49
C TYR A 214 -2.33 11.09 5.92
N ALA A 215 -1.87 12.01 6.77
CA ALA A 215 -1.12 13.17 6.31
C ALA A 215 0.33 12.75 6.07
N ILE A 216 0.73 12.70 4.79
CA ILE A 216 2.02 12.20 4.35
C ILE A 216 2.93 13.35 3.88
N THR A 217 4.23 13.09 3.82
CA THR A 217 5.17 14.04 3.21
C THR A 217 5.05 14.04 1.68
N ARG A 218 5.62 15.06 1.04
CA ARG A 218 5.73 15.11 -0.42
C ARG A 218 6.58 13.95 -0.97
N GLU A 219 7.59 13.53 -0.22
CA GLU A 219 8.44 12.40 -0.50
C GLU A 219 7.64 11.09 -0.48
N ALA A 220 6.79 10.91 0.52
CA ALA A 220 5.89 9.75 0.61
C ALA A 220 4.85 9.77 -0.51
N TYR A 221 4.27 10.93 -0.81
CA TYR A 221 3.33 11.10 -1.94
C TYR A 221 3.93 10.62 -3.25
N LYS A 222 5.15 11.07 -3.54
CA LYS A 222 5.94 10.64 -4.70
C LYS A 222 6.22 9.14 -4.72
N TYR A 223 6.54 8.54 -3.57
CA TYR A 223 6.72 7.09 -3.46
C TYR A 223 5.44 6.34 -3.83
N TYR A 224 4.29 6.74 -3.30
CA TYR A 224 3.01 6.10 -3.60
C TYR A 224 2.60 6.27 -5.06
N LEU A 225 2.90 7.42 -5.69
CA LEU A 225 2.71 7.59 -7.14
C LEU A 225 3.58 6.61 -7.95
N ASP A 226 4.86 6.45 -7.58
CA ASP A 226 5.74 5.48 -8.25
C ASP A 226 5.24 4.04 -8.05
N LEU A 227 4.75 3.73 -6.84
CA LEU A 227 4.22 2.42 -6.50
C LEU A 227 3.00 2.08 -7.34
N THR A 228 2.00 2.97 -7.39
CA THR A 228 0.79 2.79 -8.21
C THR A 228 1.15 2.72 -9.69
N SER A 229 2.08 3.57 -10.17
CA SER A 229 2.54 3.51 -11.56
C SER A 229 3.22 2.19 -11.92
N ASN A 230 3.90 1.55 -10.97
CA ASN A 230 4.53 0.25 -11.19
C ASN A 230 3.54 -0.91 -11.10
N VAL A 231 2.55 -0.83 -10.20
CA VAL A 231 1.48 -1.84 -10.10
C VAL A 231 0.62 -1.86 -11.36
N ASN A 232 0.26 -0.69 -11.88
CA ASN A 232 -0.58 -0.55 -13.07
C ASN A 232 0.22 -0.69 -14.38
N ASN A 233 1.52 -0.99 -14.30
CA ASN A 233 2.36 -1.24 -15.46
C ASN A 233 2.41 -2.74 -15.74
N ASP A 234 1.64 -3.16 -16.74
CA ASP A 234 1.56 -4.55 -17.20
C ASP A 234 2.82 -5.04 -17.94
N GLY A 235 3.84 -4.20 -18.09
CA GLY A 235 5.08 -4.51 -18.82
C GLY A 235 4.86 -4.73 -20.32
N GLY A 236 3.70 -4.31 -20.86
CA GLY A 236 3.36 -4.44 -22.26
C GLY A 236 4.28 -3.64 -23.19
N MET A 237 4.27 -3.96 -24.48
CA MET A 237 5.11 -3.30 -25.51
C MET A 237 4.85 -1.77 -25.64
N PHE A 238 3.74 -1.29 -25.08
CA PHE A 238 3.35 0.13 -25.05
C PHE A 238 3.32 0.71 -23.63
N SER A 239 3.65 -0.07 -22.60
CA SER A 239 3.73 0.44 -21.25
C SER A 239 5.00 1.28 -21.07
N GLY A 240 4.95 2.27 -20.19
CA GLY A 240 6.16 3.02 -19.81
C GLY A 240 7.19 2.07 -19.20
N GLN A 241 8.47 2.44 -19.19
CA GLN A 241 9.43 1.69 -18.37
C GLN A 241 9.03 1.80 -16.89
N PRO A 242 9.04 0.69 -16.13
CA PRO A 242 8.81 0.74 -14.69
C PRO A 242 9.72 1.78 -14.03
N ALA A 243 9.16 2.61 -13.15
CA ALA A 243 9.88 3.66 -12.47
C ALA A 243 10.68 3.08 -11.29
N ASN A 244 11.90 3.57 -11.06
CA ASN A 244 12.60 3.29 -9.81
C ASN A 244 11.79 3.88 -8.65
N LEU A 245 11.36 3.04 -7.71
CA LEU A 245 10.65 3.48 -6.51
C LEU A 245 11.56 4.41 -5.69
N ARG A 246 11.15 5.66 -5.52
CA ARG A 246 11.82 6.58 -4.58
C ARG A 246 11.60 6.10 -3.15
N THR A 247 12.66 5.99 -2.37
CA THR A 247 12.57 5.58 -0.95
C THR A 247 13.20 6.62 -0.04
N ASN A 248 12.74 6.67 1.21
CA ASN A 248 13.40 7.43 2.29
C ASN A 248 14.34 6.56 3.13
N ILE A 249 14.58 5.30 2.73
CA ILE A 249 15.44 4.37 3.46
C ILE A 249 16.85 4.40 2.88
N GLU A 250 17.81 4.72 3.74
CA GLU A 250 19.24 4.63 3.47
C GLU A 250 19.76 3.22 3.77
N GLY A 251 20.90 2.85 3.17
CA GLY A 251 21.50 1.52 3.31
C GLY A 251 21.14 0.52 2.19
N GLY A 252 20.40 0.97 1.17
CA GLY A 252 20.14 0.19 -0.05
C GLY A 252 18.95 -0.78 0.04
N ALA A 253 18.08 -0.63 1.05
CA ALA A 253 16.77 -1.26 1.05
C ALA A 253 15.79 -0.47 0.15
N ILE A 254 14.75 -1.15 -0.31
CA ILE A 254 13.58 -0.53 -0.95
C ILE A 254 12.40 -0.50 0.04
N GLY A 255 11.33 0.21 -0.32
CA GLY A 255 10.16 0.41 0.53
C GLY A 255 10.08 1.83 1.08
N TYR A 256 9.37 2.03 2.17
CA TYR A 256 9.19 3.35 2.78
C TYR A 256 8.92 3.25 4.27
N PHE A 257 9.59 4.08 5.06
CA PHE A 257 9.27 4.29 6.47
C PHE A 257 8.33 5.47 6.58
N GLN A 258 7.03 5.21 6.78
CA GLN A 258 5.99 6.22 6.86
C GLN A 258 5.80 6.72 8.30
N VAL A 259 5.75 8.04 8.49
CA VAL A 259 5.36 8.73 9.72
C VAL A 259 4.24 9.69 9.37
N SER A 260 3.06 9.54 10.00
CA SER A 260 1.89 10.33 9.61
C SER A 260 0.88 10.48 10.73
N GLY A 261 0.27 11.66 10.83
CA GLY A 261 -1.02 11.79 11.51
C GLY A 261 -2.06 10.94 10.79
N LEU A 262 -2.90 10.23 11.54
CA LEU A 262 -3.93 9.33 11.02
C LEU A 262 -5.31 9.73 11.54
N ALA A 263 -6.18 10.13 10.61
CA ALA A 263 -7.61 10.29 10.86
C ALA A 263 -8.34 9.04 10.38
N THR A 264 -9.32 8.56 11.14
CA THR A 264 -10.19 7.46 10.71
C THR A 264 -11.62 7.71 11.12
N THR A 265 -12.55 7.30 10.27
CA THR A 265 -13.99 7.35 10.52
C THR A 265 -14.69 6.20 9.80
N GLN A 266 -15.89 5.86 10.24
CA GLN A 266 -16.68 4.79 9.64
C GLN A 266 -18.17 5.09 9.70
N ILE A 267 -18.93 4.49 8.78
CA ILE A 267 -20.39 4.57 8.73
C ILE A 267 -20.97 3.20 8.40
N LEU A 268 -22.08 2.85 9.05
CA LEU A 268 -22.91 1.71 8.66
C LEU A 268 -23.78 2.13 7.49
N VAL A 269 -23.74 1.37 6.40
CA VAL A 269 -24.58 1.60 5.23
C VAL A 269 -26.00 1.18 5.56
N ALA A 270 -26.86 2.16 5.79
CA ALA A 270 -28.27 1.97 6.09
C ALA A 270 -29.12 2.81 5.12
N ASP A 271 -30.39 2.42 4.98
CA ASP A 271 -31.40 3.14 4.19
C ASP A 271 -31.76 4.51 4.78
#